data_AF-A0A7S2IWE9-F1
#
_entry.id   AF-A0A7S2IWE9-F1
#
_cell.length_a   1.000
_cell.length_b   1.000
_cell.length_c   1.000
_cell.angle_alpha   90.00
_cell.angle_beta   90.00
_cell.angle_gamma   90.00
#
_symmetry.space_group_name_H-M   'P 1'
#
loop_
_entity.id
_entity.type
_entity.pdbx_description
1 polymer ?
#
loop_
_entity_poly.entity_id
_entity_poly.type
_entity_poly.pdbx_seq_one_letter_code
_entity_poly.pdbx_strand_id
1 'polypeptide(L)'
;TRLACATVMFLAFVAWDQASTSLTFLGGKKLSSRISEEEVLAAEKGWGDALVSIATTYDEKGFEAAKALAGDIIDAAYGYNYGPVLFKPTLTTGDQVFRTTREGALAYFVGGFSNYPNDS
;
A
#
# COMPACT_ATOMS: atom_id res chain seq x y z
N THR A 1 9.30 74.12 -20.83
CA THR A 1 8.61 74.01 -19.53
C THR A 1 8.79 72.58 -19.03
N ARG A 2 9.87 72.29 -18.28
CA ARG A 2 9.84 72.00 -16.82
C ARG A 2 8.82 70.88 -16.53
N LEU A 3 9.14 69.66 -16.11
CA LEU A 3 10.05 69.24 -15.04
C LEU A 3 10.25 67.70 -15.13
N ALA A 4 11.38 67.22 -14.63
CA ALA A 4 11.78 65.82 -14.50
C ALA A 4 11.01 65.08 -13.39
N CYS A 5 10.94 63.74 -13.45
CA CYS A 5 11.06 62.91 -12.24
C CYS A 5 11.56 61.52 -12.61
N ALA A 6 12.75 61.21 -12.09
CA ALA A 6 13.45 59.96 -12.22
C ALA A 6 12.99 59.00 -11.11
N THR A 7 12.92 57.70 -11.36
CA THR A 7 13.46 56.73 -10.40
C THR A 7 13.73 55.38 -11.06
N VAL A 8 14.97 54.95 -10.86
CA VAL A 8 15.55 53.66 -11.23
C VAL A 8 14.95 52.57 -10.34
N MET A 9 14.51 51.45 -10.91
CA MET A 9 14.39 50.19 -10.17
C MET A 9 15.19 49.09 -10.88
N PHE A 10 16.44 48.99 -10.46
CA PHE A 10 17.16 47.73 -10.27
C PHE A 10 16.24 46.70 -9.60
N LEU A 11 16.28 45.45 -10.05
CA LEU A 11 16.17 44.21 -9.26
C LEU A 11 16.28 43.05 -10.28
N ALA A 12 17.52 42.58 -10.52
CA ALA A 12 18.15 41.49 -9.80
C ALA A 12 17.64 40.11 -10.26
N PHE A 13 18.50 39.47 -11.05
CA PHE A 13 18.54 38.02 -11.27
C PHE A 13 18.22 37.28 -9.97
N VAL A 14 17.08 36.59 -9.92
CA VAL A 14 16.81 35.64 -8.83
C VAL A 14 17.64 34.38 -9.11
N ALA A 15 18.70 34.26 -8.34
CA ALA A 15 19.49 33.05 -8.20
C ALA A 15 18.59 31.90 -7.71
N TRP A 16 18.72 30.76 -8.38
CA TRP A 16 18.16 29.48 -7.95
C TRP A 16 18.96 29.02 -6.72
N ASP A 17 18.41 29.25 -5.52
CA ASP A 17 18.99 28.82 -4.26
C ASP A 17 18.62 27.35 -3.99
N GLN A 18 19.58 26.44 -4.17
CA GLN A 18 19.50 25.06 -3.68
C GLN A 18 19.89 25.06 -2.20
N ALA A 19 18.96 25.40 -1.31
CA ALA A 19 19.20 25.26 0.12
C ALA A 19 17.94 24.83 0.90
N SER A 20 18.03 23.58 1.36
CA SER A 20 17.42 23.03 2.58
C SER A 20 15.94 22.69 2.59
N THR A 21 15.67 21.38 2.66
CA THR A 21 14.86 20.85 3.77
C THR A 21 15.41 19.48 4.18
N SER A 22 16.48 19.48 4.97
CA SER A 22 16.76 18.35 5.86
C SER A 22 15.78 18.44 7.01
N LEU A 23 14.67 17.71 6.92
CA LEU A 23 13.76 17.55 8.04
C LEU A 23 14.31 16.44 8.95
N THR A 24 15.03 16.86 9.99
CA THR A 24 15.38 16.00 11.13
C THR A 24 14.10 15.70 11.90
N PHE A 25 13.35 14.71 11.44
CA PHE A 25 12.23 14.15 12.20
C PHE A 25 12.79 13.18 13.23
N LEU A 26 12.57 13.49 14.51
CA LEU A 26 12.93 12.63 15.65
C LEU A 26 12.31 11.23 15.44
N GLY A 27 13.17 10.23 15.21
CA GLY A 27 12.76 8.85 14.97
C GLY A 27 12.52 8.47 13.50
N GLY A 28 12.93 9.30 12.54
CA GLY A 28 12.81 9.02 11.13
C GLY A 28 13.64 7.80 10.70
N LYS A 29 12.99 6.63 10.60
CA LYS A 29 13.51 5.52 9.79
C LYS A 29 13.80 6.13 8.41
N LYS A 30 15.08 6.23 8.06
CA LYS A 30 15.53 6.77 6.77
C LYS A 30 14.80 5.97 5.69
N LEU A 31 13.84 6.59 5.00
CA LEU A 31 13.16 5.95 3.86
C LEU A 31 14.23 5.78 2.78
N SER A 32 14.84 4.59 2.77
CA SER A 32 15.72 4.16 1.72
C SER A 32 14.89 4.06 0.45
N SER A 33 15.35 4.65 -0.65
CA SER A 33 14.71 4.45 -1.96
C SER A 33 14.89 3.02 -2.49
N ARG A 34 15.42 2.11 -1.68
CA ARG A 34 15.70 0.71 -1.99
C ARG A 34 15.16 -0.15 -0.86
N ILE A 35 14.38 -1.16 -1.23
CA ILE A 35 13.94 -2.23 -0.34
C ILE A 35 15.18 -3.00 0.13
N SER A 36 15.36 -3.17 1.44
CA SER A 36 16.47 -3.97 1.98
C SER A 36 16.11 -5.46 2.08
N GLU A 37 17.12 -6.32 2.21
CA GLU A 37 16.89 -7.77 2.40
C GLU A 37 16.10 -8.04 3.69
N GLU A 38 16.42 -7.31 4.76
CA GLU A 38 15.70 -7.43 6.03
C GLU A 38 14.23 -7.03 5.91
N GLU A 39 13.91 -6.05 5.07
CA GLU A 39 12.52 -5.66 4.80
C GLU A 39 11.77 -6.72 4.01
N VAL A 40 12.42 -7.39 3.06
CA VAL A 40 11.83 -8.53 2.33
C VAL A 40 11.55 -9.68 3.28
N LEU A 41 12.54 -10.10 4.08
CA LEU A 41 12.39 -11.19 5.05
C LEU A 41 11.30 -10.90 6.09
N ALA A 42 11.20 -9.65 6.55
CA ALA A 42 10.14 -9.23 7.45
C ALA A 42 8.76 -9.30 6.78
N ALA A 43 8.64 -8.90 5.51
CA ALA A 43 7.40 -8.99 4.75
C ALA A 43 6.97 -10.45 4.51
N GLU A 44 7.90 -11.32 4.13
CA GLU A 44 7.65 -12.76 3.93
C GLU A 44 7.16 -13.42 5.22
N LYS A 45 7.87 -13.18 6.33
CA LYS A 45 7.48 -13.70 7.64
C LYS A 45 6.10 -13.16 8.06
N GLY A 46 5.90 -11.85 7.93
CA GLY A 46 4.63 -11.20 8.27
C GLY A 46 3.46 -11.77 7.47
N TRP A 47 3.65 -12.04 6.18
CA TRP A 47 2.65 -12.67 5.33
C TRP A 47 2.33 -14.11 5.75
N GLY A 48 3.36 -14.91 6.06
CA GLY A 48 3.18 -16.28 6.55
C GLY A 48 2.45 -16.33 7.90
N ASP A 49 2.86 -15.50 8.85
CA ASP A 49 2.21 -15.38 10.17
C ASP A 49 0.74 -14.94 10.03
N ALA A 50 0.46 -14.03 9.11
CA ALA A 50 -0.88 -13.53 8.83
C ALA A 50 -1.82 -14.65 8.33
N LEU A 51 -1.34 -15.54 7.44
CA LEU A 51 -2.12 -16.71 6.99
C LEU A 51 -2.48 -17.64 8.14
N VAL A 52 -1.51 -17.96 9.00
CA VAL A 52 -1.76 -18.80 10.18
C VAL A 52 -2.77 -18.12 11.10
N SER A 53 -2.63 -16.80 11.33
CA SER A 53 -3.54 -16.04 12.19
C SER A 53 -4.99 -16.03 11.67
N ILE A 54 -5.19 -15.92 10.35
CA ILE A 54 -6.52 -16.01 9.74
C ILE A 54 -7.12 -17.39 10.00
N ALA A 55 -6.37 -18.47 9.74
CA ALA A 55 -6.83 -19.84 9.95
C ALA A 55 -7.17 -20.11 11.42
N THR A 56 -6.29 -19.74 12.35
CA THR A 56 -6.54 -19.89 13.79
C THR A 56 -7.75 -19.06 14.24
N THR A 57 -7.90 -17.83 13.74
CA THR A 57 -9.06 -16.99 14.06
C THR A 57 -10.36 -17.62 13.56
N TYR A 58 -10.33 -18.24 12.39
CA TYR A 58 -11.49 -18.96 11.86
C TYR A 58 -11.88 -20.12 12.79
N ASP A 59 -10.91 -20.94 13.20
CA ASP A 59 -11.15 -22.10 14.06
C ASP A 59 -11.65 -21.69 15.46
N GLU A 60 -11.09 -20.62 16.04
CA GLU A 60 -11.39 -20.20 17.42
C GLU A 60 -12.61 -19.26 17.54
N LYS A 61 -12.81 -18.39 16.54
CA LYS A 61 -13.76 -17.26 16.62
C LYS A 61 -14.77 -17.24 15.48
N GLY A 62 -14.63 -18.13 14.51
CA GLY A 62 -15.55 -18.29 13.39
C GLY A 62 -15.30 -17.34 12.22
N PHE A 63 -16.10 -17.55 11.17
CA PHE A 63 -15.95 -16.92 9.86
C PHE A 63 -15.94 -15.38 9.91
N GLU A 64 -16.87 -14.73 10.62
CA GLU A 64 -16.96 -13.26 10.60
C GLU A 64 -15.71 -12.60 11.20
N ALA A 65 -15.13 -13.19 12.24
CA ALA A 65 -13.88 -12.71 12.83
C ALA A 65 -12.70 -12.90 11.89
N ALA A 66 -12.61 -14.07 11.23
CA ALA A 66 -11.56 -14.36 10.26
C ALA A 66 -11.67 -13.46 9.01
N LYS A 67 -12.88 -13.21 8.52
CA LYS A 67 -13.15 -12.32 7.39
C LYS A 67 -12.77 -10.89 7.68
N ALA A 68 -13.06 -10.38 8.89
CA ALA A 68 -12.63 -9.06 9.32
C ALA A 68 -11.09 -8.97 9.32
N LEU A 69 -10.43 -9.92 9.99
CA LEU A 69 -8.97 -9.97 10.08
C LEU A 69 -8.30 -10.11 8.70
N ALA A 70 -8.82 -10.97 7.83
CA ALA A 70 -8.32 -11.15 6.46
C ALA A 70 -8.47 -9.87 5.64
N GLY A 71 -9.57 -9.11 5.85
CA GLY A 71 -9.76 -7.81 5.25
C GLY A 71 -8.64 -6.82 5.62
N ASP A 72 -8.33 -6.71 6.92
CA ASP A 72 -7.27 -5.84 7.42
C ASP A 72 -5.89 -6.23 6.90
N ILE A 73 -5.60 -7.54 6.87
CA ILE A 73 -4.35 -8.08 6.31
C ILE A 73 -4.25 -7.77 4.82
N ILE A 74 -5.35 -7.89 4.07
CA ILE A 74 -5.36 -7.59 2.64
C ILE A 74 -5.08 -6.10 2.40
N ASP A 75 -5.69 -5.21 3.19
CA ASP A 75 -5.49 -3.77 3.07
C ASP A 75 -4.06 -3.35 3.43
N ALA A 76 -3.41 -4.07 4.35
CA ALA A 76 -2.02 -3.83 4.71
C ALA A 76 -1.02 -4.40 3.70
N ALA A 77 -1.30 -5.58 3.14
CA ALA A 77 -0.33 -6.33 2.32
C ALA A 77 -0.48 -6.08 0.81
N TYR A 78 -1.65 -5.67 0.33
CA TYR A 78 -1.92 -5.47 -1.09
C TYR A 78 -2.34 -4.02 -1.36
N GLY A 79 -1.67 -3.41 -2.33
CA GLY A 79 -1.85 -2.00 -2.70
C GLY A 79 -3.13 -1.70 -3.50
N TYR A 80 -4.30 -2.23 -3.11
CA TYR A 80 -5.58 -1.97 -3.79
C TYR A 80 -5.98 -0.49 -3.77
N ASN A 81 -5.46 0.28 -2.79
CA ASN A 81 -5.61 1.73 -2.72
C ASN A 81 -4.80 2.48 -3.80
N TYR A 82 -3.82 1.84 -4.43
CA TYR A 82 -3.03 2.40 -5.53
C TYR A 82 -3.54 1.96 -6.91
N GLY A 83 -4.44 0.99 -6.97
CA GLY A 83 -5.04 0.49 -8.20
C GLY A 83 -5.31 -1.02 -8.16
N PRO A 84 -5.71 -1.60 -9.32
CA PRO A 84 -5.92 -3.04 -9.43
C PRO A 84 -4.65 -3.85 -9.10
N VAL A 85 -4.81 -4.96 -8.39
CA VAL A 85 -3.71 -5.90 -8.07
C VAL A 85 -3.90 -7.19 -8.85
N LEU A 86 -2.85 -7.74 -9.46
CA LEU A 86 -2.91 -9.03 -10.15
C LEU A 86 -2.83 -10.21 -9.17
N PHE A 87 -3.80 -10.31 -8.25
CA PHE A 87 -3.86 -11.41 -7.29
C PHE A 87 -4.22 -12.72 -8.00
N LYS A 88 -3.39 -13.76 -7.84
CA LYS A 88 -3.55 -15.07 -8.48
C LYS A 88 -3.76 -16.17 -7.43
N PRO A 89 -5.01 -16.60 -7.17
CA PRO A 89 -5.30 -17.80 -6.39
C PRO A 89 -4.54 -19.05 -6.87
N THR A 90 -4.41 -20.06 -6.00
CA THR A 90 -3.62 -21.27 -6.35
C THR A 90 -4.28 -22.13 -7.42
N LEU A 91 -5.61 -22.28 -7.40
CA LEU A 91 -6.35 -23.26 -8.22
C LEU A 91 -7.31 -22.62 -9.24
N THR A 92 -7.10 -21.36 -9.64
CA THR A 92 -7.96 -20.70 -10.64
C THR A 92 -7.45 -20.85 -12.07
N THR A 93 -8.40 -20.90 -13.01
CA THR A 93 -8.17 -20.95 -14.47
C THR A 93 -9.17 -20.03 -15.20
N GLY A 94 -8.95 -19.79 -16.50
CA GLY A 94 -9.81 -18.93 -17.33
C GLY A 94 -9.92 -17.49 -16.83
N ASP A 95 -11.14 -16.94 -16.84
CA ASP A 95 -11.42 -15.54 -16.49
C ASP A 95 -11.16 -15.20 -15.01
N GLN A 96 -10.96 -16.21 -14.16
CA GLN A 96 -10.70 -16.06 -12.72
C GLN A 96 -9.22 -16.27 -12.33
N VAL A 97 -8.31 -16.45 -13.31
CA VAL A 97 -6.87 -16.61 -13.05
C VAL A 97 -6.34 -15.44 -12.21
N PHE A 98 -6.66 -14.22 -12.63
CA PHE A 98 -6.34 -13.01 -11.89
C PHE A 98 -7.63 -12.39 -11.35
N ARG A 99 -7.60 -12.05 -10.07
CA ARG A 99 -8.69 -11.32 -9.41
C ARG A 99 -8.17 -9.95 -9.06
N THR A 100 -8.70 -8.93 -9.75
CA THR A 100 -8.17 -7.57 -9.68
C THR A 100 -8.74 -6.72 -8.56
N THR A 101 -9.65 -7.28 -7.77
CA THR A 101 -10.40 -6.59 -6.72
C THR A 101 -10.04 -7.12 -5.34
N ARG A 102 -10.14 -6.23 -4.34
CA ARG A 102 -10.03 -6.59 -2.91
C ARG A 102 -10.97 -7.71 -2.52
N GLU A 103 -12.22 -7.67 -3.01
CA GLU A 103 -13.22 -8.73 -2.79
C GLU A 103 -12.73 -10.08 -3.31
N GLY A 104 -12.14 -10.11 -4.51
CA GLY A 104 -11.66 -11.36 -5.11
C GLY A 104 -10.46 -11.96 -4.37
N ALA A 105 -9.59 -11.13 -3.77
CA ALA A 105 -8.59 -11.62 -2.84
C ALA A 105 -9.25 -12.15 -1.56
N LEU A 106 -10.14 -11.37 -0.93
CA LEU A 106 -10.80 -11.77 0.32
C LEU A 106 -11.55 -13.10 0.18
N ALA A 107 -12.26 -13.29 -0.94
CA ALA A 107 -12.95 -14.53 -1.25
C ALA A 107 -12.02 -15.74 -1.27
N TYR A 108 -10.78 -15.59 -1.76
CA TYR A 108 -9.82 -16.68 -1.75
C TYR A 108 -9.29 -17.00 -0.35
N PHE A 109 -9.12 -16.00 0.51
CA PHE A 109 -8.56 -16.20 1.86
C PHE A 109 -9.55 -16.87 2.81
N VAL A 110 -10.85 -16.57 2.71
CA VAL A 110 -11.85 -17.02 3.70
C VAL A 110 -13.12 -17.63 3.11
N GLY A 111 -13.31 -17.62 1.79
CA GLY A 111 -14.51 -18.12 1.13
C GLY A 111 -15.77 -17.27 1.37
N GLY A 112 -16.93 -17.81 0.98
CA GLY A 112 -18.24 -17.23 1.33
C GLY A 112 -18.75 -16.08 0.45
N PHE A 113 -18.28 -15.98 -0.79
CA PHE A 113 -18.70 -14.93 -1.75
C PHE A 113 -19.42 -15.54 -2.94
N SER A 114 -20.60 -15.00 -3.28
CA SER A 114 -21.44 -15.52 -4.38
C SER A 114 -20.78 -15.43 -5.76
N ASN A 115 -19.88 -14.45 -5.94
CA ASN A 115 -19.12 -14.27 -7.18
C ASN A 115 -17.97 -15.29 -7.31
N TYR A 116 -17.63 -15.98 -6.22
CA TYR A 116 -16.53 -16.95 -6.13
C TYR A 116 -17.01 -18.24 -5.43
N PRO A 117 -18.02 -18.94 -5.99
CA PRO A 117 -18.71 -20.04 -5.31
C PRO A 117 -17.84 -21.29 -5.09
N ASN A 118 -16.67 -21.36 -5.73
CA ASN A 118 -15.73 -22.48 -5.61
C ASN A 118 -14.66 -22.23 -4.53
N ASP A 119 -14.69 -21.08 -3.86
CA ASP A 119 -13.83 -20.81 -2.71
C ASP A 119 -14.61 -21.16 -1.43
N SER A 120 -14.37 -22.36 -0.91
CA SER A 120 -15.02 -22.95 0.25
C SER A 120 -14.02 -23.49 1.25
#